data_AF-A0A644WDP0-F1
#
_entry.id   AF-A0A644WDP0-F1
#
_cell.length_a   1.000
_cell.length_b   1.000
_cell.length_c   1.000
_cell.angle_alpha   90.00
_cell.angle_beta   90.00
_cell.angle_gamma   90.00
#
_symmetry.space_group_name_H-M   'P 1'
#
loop_
_entity.id
_entity.type
_entity.pdbx_description
1 polymer ?
#
loop_
_entity_poly.entity_id
_entity_poly.type
_entity_poly.pdbx_seq_one_letter_code
_entity_poly.pdbx_strand_id
1 'polypeptide(L)'
;MKQEMRTNLYRQMSRLARHYVIIHDYNDSRSPLTSLVEYLEGGDYFHFIKHAQSELEQCKQDLQHCFSKVEVMQVGKRANWYICTPQR
;
A
#
# COMPACT_ATOMS: atom_id res chain seq x y z
N MET A 1 1.51 10.35 6.56
CA MET A 1 0.17 10.72 7.09
C MET A 1 -0.03 10.03 8.43
N LYS A 2 -0.61 10.67 9.45
CA LYS A 2 -0.88 10.00 10.74
C LYS A 2 -1.89 8.86 10.52
N GLN A 3 -1.67 7.71 11.16
CA GLN A 3 -2.49 6.50 10.96
C GLN A 3 -3.98 6.76 11.13
N GLU A 4 -4.37 7.52 12.17
CA GLU A 4 -5.77 7.87 12.45
C GLU A 4 -6.45 8.62 11.28
N MET A 5 -5.76 9.57 10.66
CA MET A 5 -6.29 10.29 9.50
C MET A 5 -6.51 9.35 8.32
N ARG A 6 -5.58 8.43 8.09
CA ARG A 6 -5.66 7.44 7.01
C ARG A 6 -6.85 6.50 7.21
N THR A 7 -7.03 5.98 8.42
CA THR A 7 -8.18 5.14 8.77
C THR A 7 -9.50 5.88 8.62
N ASN A 8 -9.57 7.16 9.02
CA ASN A 8 -10.77 7.97 8.82
C ASN A 8 -11.09 8.16 7.33
N LEU A 9 -10.07 8.47 6.53
CA LEU A 9 -10.21 8.57 5.07
C LEU A 9 -10.78 7.30 4.47
N TYR A 10 -10.22 6.13 4.80
CA TYR A 10 -10.69 4.83 4.31
C TYR A 10 -12.12 4.53 4.75
N ARG A 11 -12.49 4.88 5.98
CA ARG A 11 -13.87 4.76 6.47
C ARG A 11 -14.83 5.63 5.66
N GLN A 12 -14.46 6.88 5.35
CA GLN A 12 -15.30 7.75 4.51
C GLN A 12 -15.41 7.24 3.08
N MET A 13 -14.31 6.74 2.50
CA MET A 13 -14.32 6.11 1.17
C MET A 13 -15.28 4.91 1.12
N SER A 14 -15.20 4.03 2.12
CA SER A 14 -16.11 2.89 2.27
C SER A 14 -17.56 3.34 2.40
N ARG A 15 -17.85 4.33 3.27
CA ARG A 15 -19.20 4.84 3.48
C ARG A 15 -19.83 5.48 2.23
N LEU A 16 -19.04 6.17 1.42
CA LEU A 16 -19.54 6.94 0.28
C LEU A 16 -19.64 6.13 -1.01
N ALA A 17 -18.76 5.16 -1.21
CA ALA A 17 -18.73 4.36 -2.42
C ALA A 17 -19.86 3.32 -2.42
N ARG A 18 -20.53 3.15 -3.57
CA ARG A 18 -21.63 2.18 -3.73
C ARG A 18 -21.15 0.76 -4.01
N HIS A 19 -20.03 0.63 -4.72
CA HIS A 19 -19.57 -0.63 -5.30
C HIS A 19 -18.09 -0.90 -5.05
N TYR A 20 -17.21 0.02 -5.45
CA TYR A 20 -15.77 -0.17 -5.33
C TYR A 20 -15.05 1.12 -4.98
N VAL A 21 -13.94 0.98 -4.27
CA VAL A 21 -12.90 2.00 -4.10
C VAL A 21 -11.60 1.42 -4.65
N ILE A 22 -10.97 2.12 -5.58
CA ILE A 22 -9.69 1.73 -6.17
C ILE A 22 -8.63 2.69 -5.67
N ILE A 23 -7.66 2.17 -4.92
CA ILE A 23 -6.51 2.94 -4.47
C ILE A 23 -5.32 2.51 -5.31
N HIS A 24 -4.75 3.46 -6.04
CA HIS A 24 -3.50 3.25 -6.75
C HIS A 24 -2.34 3.64 -5.85
N ASP A 25 -1.48 2.68 -5.59
CA ASP A 25 -0.26 2.87 -4.82
C ASP A 25 0.95 2.53 -5.68
N TYR A 26 1.95 3.40 -5.62
CA TYR A 26 3.24 3.12 -6.24
C TYR A 26 4.03 2.27 -5.26
N ASN A 27 3.91 0.94 -5.36
CA ASN A 27 4.75 0.09 -4.51
C ASN A 27 6.21 0.26 -4.95
N ASP A 28 7.10 0.60 -4.01
CA ASP A 28 8.52 0.68 -4.34
C ASP A 28 9.16 -0.72 -4.36
N SER A 29 8.46 -1.74 -4.92
CA SER A 29 9.07 -3.06 -5.11
C SER A 29 10.10 -2.97 -6.23
N ARG A 30 11.32 -2.61 -5.86
CA ARG A 30 12.46 -2.62 -6.75
C ARG A 30 12.87 -4.07 -7.03
N SER A 31 13.29 -4.30 -8.27
CA SER A 31 13.86 -5.58 -8.70
C SER A 31 15.09 -5.91 -7.84
N PRO A 32 15.27 -7.16 -7.40
CA PRO A 32 16.44 -7.57 -6.60
C PRO A 32 17.79 -7.33 -7.30
N LEU A 33 17.80 -7.18 -8.63
CA LEU A 33 18.99 -6.79 -9.41
C LEU A 33 19.41 -5.33 -9.17
N THR A 34 18.46 -4.41 -8.96
CA THR A 34 18.75 -3.02 -8.58
C THR A 34 19.34 -2.93 -7.17
N SER A 35 18.85 -3.79 -6.25
CA SER A 35 19.29 -3.83 -4.85
C SER A 35 20.75 -4.25 -4.67
N LEU A 36 21.30 -5.07 -5.57
CA LEU A 36 22.71 -5.49 -5.51
C LEU A 36 23.67 -4.38 -5.95
N VAL A 37 23.27 -3.58 -6.95
CA VAL A 37 24.06 -2.46 -7.48
C VAL A 37 24.08 -1.29 -6.50
N GLU A 38 22.95 -0.99 -5.85
CA GLU A 38 22.84 0.10 -4.86
C GLU A 38 23.47 -0.25 -3.49
N TYR A 39 23.54 -1.54 -3.10
CA TYR A 39 24.24 -1.98 -1.88
C TYR A 39 25.76 -1.72 -1.95
N LEU A 40 26.36 -1.82 -3.14
CA LEU A 40 27.77 -1.51 -3.36
C LEU A 40 28.08 -0.01 -3.26
N GLU A 41 27.08 0.88 -3.35
CA GLU A 41 27.24 2.33 -3.20
C GLU A 41 27.14 2.83 -1.74
N GLY A 42 26.82 1.96 -0.78
CA GLY A 42 26.93 2.26 0.66
C GLY A 42 25.87 3.22 1.23
N GLY A 43 24.69 3.32 0.61
CA GLY A 43 23.62 4.21 1.07
C GLY A 43 22.70 3.61 2.15
N ASP A 44 22.15 4.46 3.02
CA ASP A 44 21.16 4.21 4.09
C ASP A 44 19.79 3.67 3.61
N TYR A 45 19.76 3.09 2.41
CA TYR A 45 18.55 2.61 1.73
C TYR A 45 18.02 1.29 2.33
N PHE A 46 18.85 0.56 3.07
CA PHE A 46 18.42 -0.68 3.75
C PHE A 46 17.39 -0.42 4.85
N HIS A 47 17.51 0.69 5.60
CA HIS A 47 16.46 1.09 6.54
C HIS A 47 15.16 1.43 5.80
N PHE A 48 15.26 2.16 4.68
CA PHE A 48 14.12 2.51 3.86
C PHE A 48 13.37 1.28 3.30
N ILE A 49 14.08 0.26 2.83
CA ILE A 49 13.49 -1.00 2.34
C ILE A 49 12.68 -1.71 3.43
N LYS A 50 13.23 -1.80 4.65
CA LYS A 50 12.56 -2.48 5.76
C LYS A 50 11.29 -1.75 6.19
N HIS A 51 11.31 -0.42 6.20
CA HIS A 51 10.15 0.39 6.54
C HIS A 51 9.06 0.35 5.47
N ALA A 52 9.41 0.34 4.18
CA ALA A 52 8.45 0.29 3.08
C ALA A 52 7.57 -0.98 3.12
N GLN A 53 8.14 -2.15 3.42
CA GLN A 53 7.36 -3.37 3.58
C GLN A 53 6.38 -3.28 4.74
N SER A 54 6.85 -2.83 5.91
CA SER A 54 5.99 -2.66 7.09
C SER A 54 4.88 -1.63 6.87
N GLU A 55 5.15 -0.56 6.12
CA GLU A 55 4.14 0.45 5.77
C GLU A 55 3.06 -0.10 4.84
N LEU A 56 3.43 -0.92 3.85
CA LEU A 56 2.48 -1.58 2.94
C LEU A 56 1.62 -2.61 3.68
N GLU A 57 2.21 -3.37 4.60
CA GLU A 57 1.48 -4.31 5.46
C GLU A 57 0.48 -3.57 6.35
N GLN A 58 0.90 -2.46 6.98
CA GLN A 58 0.01 -1.64 7.79
C GLN A 58 -1.11 -1.01 6.96
N CYS A 59 -0.80 -0.53 5.75
CA CYS A 59 -1.80 0.01 4.82
C CYS A 59 -2.85 -1.04 4.46
N LYS A 60 -2.42 -2.26 4.14
CA LYS A 60 -3.32 -3.37 3.85
C LYS A 60 -4.21 -3.72 5.04
N GLN A 61 -3.64 -3.77 6.25
CA GLN A 61 -4.41 -3.99 7.48
C GLN A 61 -5.45 -2.89 7.70
N ASP A 62 -5.05 -1.62 7.61
CA ASP A 62 -5.94 -0.46 7.79
C ASP A 62 -7.12 -0.51 6.78
N LEU A 63 -6.86 -0.91 5.53
CA LEU A 63 -7.89 -1.11 4.50
C LEU A 63 -8.81 -2.29 4.84
N GLN A 64 -8.25 -3.43 5.24
CA GLN A 64 -9.04 -4.62 5.60
C GLN A 64 -9.99 -4.37 6.77
N HIS A 65 -9.66 -3.44 7.68
CA HIS A 65 -10.58 -3.03 8.74
C HIS A 65 -11.74 -2.16 8.26
N CYS A 66 -11.56 -1.41 7.16
CA CYS A 66 -12.55 -0.43 6.67
C CYS A 66 -13.44 -0.95 5.52
N PHE A 67 -13.02 -2.02 4.85
CA PHE A 67 -13.68 -2.59 3.67
C PHE A 67 -14.09 -4.04 3.93
N SER A 68 -15.14 -4.51 3.25
CA SER A 68 -15.63 -5.90 3.39
C SER A 68 -14.75 -6.88 2.63
N LYS A 69 -14.10 -6.40 1.57
CA LYS A 69 -13.13 -7.14 0.76
C LYS A 69 -12.04 -6.17 0.30
N VAL A 70 -10.79 -6.62 0.33
CA VAL A 70 -9.63 -5.88 -0.21
C VAL A 70 -8.81 -6.85 -1.04
N GLU A 71 -8.70 -6.56 -2.34
CA GLU A 71 -7.93 -7.32 -3.31
C GLU A 71 -6.74 -6.48 -3.76
N VAL A 72 -5.55 -7.08 -3.79
CA VAL A 72 -4.34 -6.40 -4.25
C VAL A 72 -4.00 -6.96 -5.63
N MET A 73 -3.96 -6.08 -6.63
CA MET A 73 -3.57 -6.42 -7.99
C MET A 73 -2.31 -5.64 -8.37
N GLN A 74 -1.25 -6.37 -8.72
CA GLN A 74 -0.05 -5.74 -9.27
C GLN A 74 -0.33 -5.31 -10.71
N VAL A 75 -0.28 -4.01 -10.97
CA VAL A 75 -0.56 -3.41 -12.28
C VAL A 75 0.70 -2.89 -12.98
N GLY A 76 1.83 -2.91 -12.28
CA GLY A 76 3.12 -2.58 -12.87
C GLY A 76 4.28 -3.05 -12.00
N LYS A 77 5.50 -2.86 -12.50
CA LYS A 77 6.74 -3.20 -11.76
C LYS A 77 6.83 -2.51 -10.40
N ARG A 78 6.20 -1.34 -10.27
CA ARG A 78 6.22 -0.47 -9.08
C ARG A 78 4.84 0.07 -8.73
N ALA A 79 3.79 -0.69 -9.04
CA ALA A 79 2.42 -0.20 -8.92
C ALA A 79 1.46 -1.33 -8.55
N ASN A 80 0.70 -1.08 -7.48
CA ASN A 80 -0.37 -1.93 -7.01
C ASN A 80 -1.69 -1.16 -7.03
N TRP A 81 -2.76 -1.87 -7.37
CA TRP A 81 -4.12 -1.44 -7.10
C TRP A 81 -4.66 -2.21 -5.91
N TYR A 82 -5.26 -1.48 -4.98
CA TYR A 82 -6.09 -2.03 -3.93
C TYR A 82 -7.55 -1.84 -4.34
N ILE A 83 -8.19 -2.93 -4.74
CA ILE A 83 -9.60 -2.96 -5.12
C ILE A 83 -10.39 -3.32 -3.87
N CYS A 84 -11.16 -2.36 -3.36
CA CYS A 84 -11.83 -2.49 -2.09
C CYS A 84 -13.36 -2.47 -2.29
N THR A 85 -14.05 -3.42 -1.66
CA THR A 85 -15.52 -3.44 -1.60
C THR A 85 -15.99 -2.77 -0.31
N PRO A 86 -16.86 -1.76 -0.35
CA PRO A 86 -17.44 -1.10 0.81
C PRO A 86 -18.04 -2.07 1.85
N GLN A 87 -17.97 -1.70 3.13
CA GLN A 87 -18.79 -2.31 4.18
C GLN A 87 -20.17 -1.62 4.14
N ARG A 88 -21.25 -2.39 3.96
CA ARG A 88 -22.62 -1.86 4.05
C ARG A 88 -23.13 -1.97 5.48
#